data_AF-E6N6D0-F1
#
_entry.id   AF-E6N6D0-F1
#
_cell.length_a   1.000
_cell.length_b   1.000
_cell.length_c   1.000
_cell.angle_alpha   90.00
_cell.angle_beta   90.00
_cell.angle_gamma   90.00
#
_symmetry.space_group_name_H-M   'P 1'
#
loop_
_entity.id
_entity.type
_entity.pdbx_description
1 polymer ?
#
loop_
_entity_poly.entity_id
_entity_poly.type
_entity_poly.pdbx_seq_one_letter_code
_entity_poly.pdbx_strand_id
1 'polypeptide(L)'
;MSEENYLAAGVDKVRLKLVHVAKAEPEAQLERDELEKFPQLLESLRQARDRASAAVYPREFEALNPSPAVAVLSRDDAGKFVELIRRKTGASLYERAVKIAVEGDVFIVAVEYHCG
;
A
#
# COMPACT_ATOMS: atom_id res chain seq x y z
N MET A 1 -13.94 -7.11 4.37
CA MET A 1 -13.58 -8.52 4.66
C MET A 1 -12.53 -8.46 5.78
N SER A 2 -12.60 -9.31 6.80
CA SER A 2 -11.59 -9.34 7.88
C SER A 2 -10.34 -10.09 7.43
N GLU A 3 -9.20 -9.80 8.05
CA GLU A 3 -7.91 -10.47 7.81
C GLU A 3 -8.01 -11.99 7.90
N GLU A 4 -8.69 -12.50 8.93
CA GLU A 4 -8.93 -13.94 9.13
C GLU A 4 -9.67 -14.57 7.95
N ASN A 5 -10.71 -13.91 7.44
CA ASN A 5 -11.49 -14.42 6.32
C ASN A 5 -10.69 -14.40 5.00
N TYR A 6 -9.84 -13.39 4.80
CA TYR A 6 -8.99 -13.32 3.61
C TYR A 6 -7.93 -14.41 3.62
N LEU A 7 -7.25 -14.61 4.75
CA LEU A 7 -6.20 -15.63 4.87
C LEU A 7 -6.77 -17.05 4.87
N ALA A 8 -7.98 -17.26 5.40
CA ALA A 8 -8.68 -18.54 5.35
C ALA A 8 -9.08 -18.97 3.94
N ALA A 9 -9.17 -18.04 2.98
CA ALA A 9 -9.48 -18.33 1.59
C ALA A 9 -8.32 -19.03 0.82
N GLY A 10 -7.21 -19.35 1.48
CA GLY A 10 -6.11 -20.11 0.88
C GLY A 10 -5.30 -19.33 -0.15
N VAL A 11 -5.22 -18.01 -0.01
CA VAL A 11 -4.46 -17.15 -0.93
C VAL A 11 -2.96 -17.24 -0.65
N ASP A 12 -2.19 -17.69 -1.65
CA ASP A 12 -0.73 -17.75 -1.59
C ASP A 12 -0.06 -16.37 -1.79
N LYS A 13 -0.80 -15.43 -2.38
CA LYS A 13 -0.35 -14.09 -2.70
C LYS A 13 -1.36 -13.06 -2.24
N VAL A 14 -0.85 -11.95 -1.72
CA VAL A 14 -1.63 -10.81 -1.28
C VAL A 14 -1.34 -9.64 -2.20
N ARG A 15 -2.39 -9.00 -2.69
CA ARG A 15 -2.30 -7.84 -3.56
C ARG A 15 -2.50 -6.58 -2.73
N LEU A 16 -1.61 -5.60 -2.85
CA LEU A 16 -1.69 -4.31 -2.19
C LEU A 16 -1.90 -3.23 -3.24
N LYS A 17 -2.96 -2.42 -3.09
CA LYS A 17 -3.14 -1.19 -3.85
C LYS A 17 -2.26 -0.11 -3.28
N LEU A 18 -1.56 0.61 -4.16
CA LEU A 18 -0.69 1.72 -3.85
C LEU A 18 -1.13 2.93 -4.68
N VAL A 19 -1.50 4.01 -4.00
CA VAL A 19 -1.88 5.27 -4.63
C VAL A 19 -0.97 6.35 -4.09
N HIS A 20 -0.12 6.93 -4.94
CA HIS A 20 0.68 8.10 -4.58
C HIS A 20 -0.23 9.32 -4.47
N VAL A 21 0.00 10.16 -3.47
CA VAL A 21 -0.76 11.40 -3.20
C VAL A 21 0.20 12.53 -2.86
N ALA A 22 0.03 13.69 -3.49
CA ALA A 22 0.96 14.81 -3.36
C ALA A 22 0.83 15.58 -2.04
N LYS A 23 -0.36 15.57 -1.43
CA LYS A 23 -0.65 16.30 -0.18
C LYS A 23 -1.58 15.50 0.72
N ALA A 24 -0.99 14.69 1.59
CA ALA A 24 -1.69 14.08 2.71
C ALA A 24 -0.77 14.01 3.93
N GLU A 25 -1.33 14.16 5.11
CA GLU A 25 -0.60 13.86 6.34
C GLU A 25 -0.45 12.34 6.45
N PRO A 26 0.79 11.82 6.55
CA PRO A 26 1.03 10.40 6.70
C PRO A 26 0.68 9.95 8.12
N GLU A 27 0.17 8.72 8.23
CA GLU A 27 -0.10 8.07 9.52
C GLU A 27 1.14 7.33 10.04
N ALA A 28 2.03 6.92 9.14
CA ALA A 28 3.33 6.36 9.47
C ALA A 28 4.40 6.78 8.46
N GLN A 29 5.64 6.86 8.92
CA GLN A 29 6.81 6.98 8.06
C GLN A 29 7.55 5.65 8.01
N LEU A 30 7.91 5.22 6.80
CA LEU A 30 8.76 4.05 6.57
C LEU A 30 10.10 4.50 6.02
N GLU A 31 11.16 4.02 6.65
CA GLU A 31 12.52 4.20 6.17
C GLU A 31 12.85 3.19 5.07
N ARG A 32 13.81 3.53 4.23
CA ARG A 32 14.20 2.71 3.08
C ARG A 32 14.65 1.31 3.49
N ASP A 33 15.43 1.21 4.55
CA ASP A 33 15.96 -0.02 5.14
C ASP A 33 14.86 -0.92 5.75
N GLU A 34 13.70 -0.34 6.11
CA GLU A 34 12.51 -1.13 6.45
C GLU A 34 11.88 -1.76 5.19
N LEU A 35 11.93 -1.04 4.06
CA LEU A 35 11.37 -1.46 2.77
C LEU A 35 12.30 -2.36 1.94
N GLU A 36 13.60 -2.36 2.19
CA GLU A 36 14.57 -3.22 1.50
C GLU A 36 14.29 -4.71 1.71
N LYS A 37 13.58 -5.05 2.80
CA LYS A 37 13.07 -6.40 3.07
C LYS A 37 11.93 -6.82 2.12
N PHE A 38 11.39 -5.87 1.36
CA PHE A 38 10.24 -6.03 0.45
C PHE A 38 10.55 -5.40 -0.92
N PRO A 39 11.52 -5.95 -1.69
CA PRO A 39 12.00 -5.31 -2.92
C PRO A 39 10.90 -5.08 -3.96
N GLN A 40 9.94 -6.00 -4.07
CA GLN A 40 8.79 -5.86 -4.98
C GLN A 40 7.85 -4.71 -4.57
N LEU A 41 7.71 -4.45 -3.26
CA LEU A 41 6.93 -3.32 -2.76
C LEU A 41 7.62 -2.00 -3.09
N LEU A 42 8.94 -1.92 -2.88
CA LEU A 42 9.74 -0.74 -3.21
C LEU A 42 9.64 -0.39 -4.69
N GLU A 43 9.75 -1.39 -5.57
CA GLU A 43 9.55 -1.19 -7.01
C GLU A 43 8.15 -0.69 -7.33
N SER A 44 7.12 -1.29 -6.72
CA SER A 44 5.72 -0.91 -6.96
C SER A 44 5.40 0.50 -6.47
N LEU A 45 6.01 0.95 -5.36
CA LEU A 45 5.91 2.33 -4.86
C LEU A 45 6.52 3.33 -5.85
N ARG A 46 7.69 3.01 -6.41
CA ARG A 46 8.31 3.84 -7.47
C ARG A 46 7.41 3.94 -8.69
N GLN A 47 6.87 2.80 -9.15
CA GLN A 47 5.92 2.79 -10.27
C GLN A 47 4.65 3.60 -9.95
N ALA A 48 4.14 3.55 -8.72
CA ALA A 48 2.97 4.33 -8.30
C ALA A 48 3.23 5.83 -8.41
N ARG A 49 4.39 6.28 -7.92
CA ARG A 49 4.82 7.68 -8.02
C ARG A 49 4.97 8.13 -9.47
N ASP A 50 5.69 7.35 -10.27
CA ASP A 50 5.98 7.70 -11.66
C ASP A 50 4.68 7.79 -12.48
N ARG A 51 3.71 6.88 -12.25
CA ARG A 51 2.39 6.92 -12.90
C ARG A 51 1.53 8.09 -12.43
N ALA A 52 1.55 8.42 -11.13
CA ALA A 52 0.81 9.57 -10.61
C ALA A 52 1.34 10.88 -11.18
N SER A 53 2.66 11.02 -11.32
CA SER A 53 3.26 12.20 -11.95
C SER A 53 2.91 12.39 -13.43
N ALA A 54 2.56 11.30 -14.14
CA ALA A 54 2.23 11.32 -15.56
C ALA A 54 0.75 11.64 -15.84
N ALA A 55 -0.15 11.44 -14.87
CA ALA A 55 -1.59 11.68 -15.02
C ALA A 55 -1.98 12.98 -14.29
N VAL A 56 -2.30 14.03 -15.05
CA VAL A 56 -2.75 15.34 -14.54
C VAL A 56 -4.17 15.22 -13.96
N TYR A 57 -4.32 14.55 -12.82
CA TYR A 57 -5.54 14.64 -12.03
C TYR A 57 -5.50 15.92 -11.20
N PRO A 58 -6.60 16.70 -11.13
CA PRO A 58 -6.71 17.76 -10.14
C PRO A 58 -6.47 17.16 -8.74
N ARG A 59 -5.65 17.84 -7.93
CA ARG A 59 -5.13 17.34 -6.64
C ARG A 59 -6.20 16.75 -5.71
N GLU A 60 -7.41 17.30 -5.75
CA GLU A 60 -8.56 16.86 -4.94
C GLU A 60 -9.11 15.47 -5.33
N PHE A 61 -8.76 14.96 -6.51
CA PHE A 61 -9.21 13.66 -7.03
C PHE A 61 -8.06 12.65 -7.21
N GLU A 62 -6.85 12.94 -6.73
CA GLU A 62 -5.72 11.99 -6.80
C GLU A 62 -6.01 10.66 -6.10
N ALA A 63 -6.81 10.67 -5.02
CA ALA A 63 -7.26 9.45 -4.36
C ALA A 63 -8.22 8.59 -5.22
N LEU A 64 -8.83 9.18 -6.25
CA LEU A 64 -9.66 8.50 -7.24
C LEU A 64 -8.87 8.11 -8.49
N ASN A 65 -7.53 8.16 -8.44
CA ASN A 65 -6.68 7.82 -9.58
C ASN A 65 -7.09 6.45 -10.15
N PRO A 66 -7.50 6.40 -11.44
CA PRO A 66 -8.05 5.20 -12.05
C PRO A 66 -7.02 4.09 -12.25
N SER A 67 -5.73 4.34 -11.99
CA SER A 67 -4.65 3.36 -12.18
C SER A 67 -3.73 3.25 -10.96
N PRO A 68 -4.24 2.73 -9.82
CA PRO A 68 -3.37 2.39 -8.69
C PRO A 68 -2.28 1.41 -9.14
N ALA A 69 -1.06 1.55 -8.61
CA ALA A 69 -0.10 0.48 -8.73
C ALA A 69 -0.51 -0.67 -7.80
N VAL A 70 -0.20 -1.90 -8.21
CA VAL A 70 -0.49 -3.09 -7.40
C VAL A 70 0.81 -3.81 -7.12
N ALA A 71 1.16 -3.91 -5.83
CA ALA A 71 2.22 -4.81 -5.40
C ALA A 71 1.62 -6.18 -5.11
N VAL A 72 2.28 -7.23 -5.57
CA VAL A 72 1.89 -8.62 -5.28
C VAL A 72 2.94 -9.23 -4.39
N LEU A 73 2.59 -9.51 -3.14
CA LEU A 73 3.50 -10.09 -2.15
C LEU A 73 3.14 -11.54 -1.88
N SER A 74 4.12 -12.33 -1.45
CA SER A 74 3.85 -13.63 -0.83
C SER A 74 3.01 -13.42 0.44
N ARG A 75 2.24 -14.44 0.85
CA ARG A 75 1.50 -14.39 2.12
C ARG A 75 2.40 -14.01 3.31
N ASP A 76 3.60 -14.57 3.37
CA ASP A 76 4.54 -14.32 4.47
C ASP A 76 5.06 -12.88 4.47
N ASP A 77 5.46 -12.36 3.31
CA ASP A 77 5.97 -11.00 3.21
C ASP A 77 4.87 -9.97 3.40
N ALA A 78 3.65 -10.26 2.91
CA ALA A 78 2.48 -9.47 3.21
C ALA A 78 2.19 -9.44 4.71
N GLY A 79 2.26 -10.58 5.40
CA GLY A 79 2.09 -10.66 6.85
C GLY A 79 3.12 -9.81 7.60
N LYS A 80 4.41 -9.91 7.24
CA LYS A 80 5.47 -9.08 7.83
C LYS A 80 5.24 -7.59 7.58
N PHE A 81 4.81 -7.22 6.38
CA PHE A 81 4.57 -5.82 6.03
C PHE A 81 3.33 -5.27 6.76
N VAL A 82 2.23 -6.02 6.80
CA VAL A 82 1.02 -5.63 7.54
C VAL A 82 1.32 -5.45 9.03
N GLU A 83 2.11 -6.35 9.62
CA GLU A 83 2.53 -6.23 11.01
C GLU A 83 3.43 -5.01 11.25
N LEU A 84 4.33 -4.69 10.31
CA LEU A 84 5.12 -3.44 10.37
C LEU A 84 4.20 -2.21 10.41
N ILE A 85 3.20 -2.15 9.53
CA ILE A 85 2.23 -1.04 9.51
C ILE A 85 1.40 -1.00 10.78
N ARG A 86 0.91 -2.15 11.26
CA ARG A 86 0.12 -2.24 12.50
C ARG A 86 0.90 -1.73 13.69
N ARG A 87 2.19 -2.04 13.81
CA ARG A 87 3.03 -1.55 14.91
C ARG A 87 3.20 -0.02 14.91
N LYS A 88 3.22 0.60 13.73
CA LYS A 88 3.38 2.06 13.61
C LYS A 88 2.06 2.84 13.73
N THR A 89 0.96 2.27 13.26
CA THR A 89 -0.32 2.99 13.13
C THR A 89 -1.45 2.45 13.99
N GLY A 90 -1.29 1.27 14.57
CA GLY A 90 -2.35 0.53 15.25
C GLY A 90 -3.39 -0.10 14.31
N ALA A 91 -3.25 0.04 12.98
CA ALA A 91 -4.24 -0.40 12.00
C ALA A 91 -3.75 -1.55 11.12
N SER A 92 -4.66 -2.45 10.74
CA SER A 92 -4.40 -3.48 9.73
C SER A 92 -4.75 -2.99 8.32
N LEU A 93 -3.87 -3.25 7.35
CA LEU A 93 -4.14 -2.96 5.93
C LEU A 93 -5.30 -3.80 5.35
N TYR A 94 -5.69 -4.87 6.04
CA TYR A 94 -6.90 -5.64 5.73
C TYR A 94 -8.17 -4.90 6.16
N GLU A 95 -8.11 -4.08 7.21
CA GLU A 95 -9.31 -3.42 7.75
C GLU A 95 -9.57 -2.08 7.07
N ARG A 96 -8.50 -1.32 6.78
CA ARG A 96 -8.59 -0.02 6.14
C ARG A 96 -7.33 0.33 5.36
N ALA A 97 -7.48 1.31 4.48
CA ALA A 97 -6.33 1.98 3.87
C ALA A 97 -5.56 2.79 4.91
N VAL A 98 -4.24 2.82 4.77
CA VAL A 98 -3.31 3.58 5.62
C VAL A 98 -2.42 4.46 4.75
N LYS A 99 -2.19 5.69 5.19
CA LYS A 99 -1.28 6.63 4.53
C LYS A 99 0.12 6.48 5.08
N ILE A 100 1.08 6.15 4.24
CA ILE A 100 2.49 6.02 4.63
C ILE A 100 3.34 7.05 3.88
N ALA A 101 4.34 7.61 4.56
CA ALA A 101 5.39 8.40 3.95
C ALA A 101 6.62 7.53 3.67
N VAL A 102 7.20 7.67 2.48
CA VAL A 102 8.42 7.00 2.04
C VAL A 102 9.26 7.99 1.24
N GLU A 103 10.49 8.26 1.66
CA GLU A 103 11.42 9.17 0.97
C GLU A 103 10.82 10.56 0.63
N GLY A 104 9.88 11.05 1.44
CA GLY A 104 9.20 12.34 1.25
C GLY A 104 7.92 12.29 0.39
N ASP A 105 7.62 11.15 -0.23
CA ASP A 105 6.37 10.88 -0.95
C ASP A 105 5.34 10.23 -0.03
N VAL A 106 4.04 10.51 -0.24
CA VAL A 106 2.96 9.90 0.55
C VAL A 106 2.16 8.95 -0.32
N PHE A 107 1.86 7.77 0.23
CA PHE A 107 1.13 6.70 -0.43
C PHE A 107 -0.04 6.23 0.42
N ILE A 108 -1.21 6.07 -0.20
CA ILE A 108 -2.33 5.32 0.37
C ILE A 108 -2.11 3.85 0.02
N VAL A 109 -2.09 3.00 1.04
CA VAL A 109 -1.85 1.56 0.92
C VAL A 109 -3.02 0.79 1.52
N ALA A 110 -3.52 -0.21 0.80
CA ALA A 110 -4.59 -1.09 1.26
C ALA A 110 -4.48 -2.48 0.64
N VAL A 111 -4.98 -3.51 1.32
CA VAL A 111 -5.16 -4.82 0.70
C VAL A 111 -6.25 -4.75 -0.37
N GLU A 112 -5.96 -5.26 -1.56
CA GLU A 112 -6.94 -5.43 -2.62
C GLU A 112 -7.81 -6.65 -2.33
N TYR A 113 -9.07 -6.39 -2.00
CA TYR A 113 -10.11 -7.40 -2.02
C TYR A 113 -10.62 -7.60 -3.44
N HIS A 114 -10.64 -8.85 -3.90
CA HIS A 114 -11.45 -9.19 -5.07
C HIS A 114 -12.91 -9.08 -4.65
N CYS A 115 -13.51 -7.93 -4.91
CA CYS A 115 -14.96 -7.80 -4.95
C CYS A 115 -15.39 -8.53 -6.23
N GLY A 116 -15.86 -9.76 -6.10
CA GLY A 116 -16.59 -10.45 -7.18
C GLY A 116 -17.87 -9.71 -7.53
#